data_AF-A0A2V9PLP8-F1
#
_entry.id   AF-A0A2V9PLP8-F1
#
_cell.length_a   1.000
_cell.length_b   1.000
_cell.length_c   1.000
_cell.angle_alpha   90.00
_cell.angle_beta   90.00
_cell.angle_gamma   90.00
#
_symmetry.space_group_name_H-M   'P 1'
#
loop_
_entity.id
_entity.type
_entity.pdbx_description
1 polymer ?
#
loop_
_entity_poly.entity_id
_entity_poly.type
_entity_poly.pdbx_seq_one_letter_code
_entity_poly.pdbx_strand_id
1 'polypeptide(L)' 'LGTRARGVDILALDEALTSLAKVGARKVRVVEMRFFGGLSVEETAKVLGVSPETVMRDWTFAKAWLVSRLTGC' A
#
# COMPACT_ATOMS: atom_id res chain seq x y z
N LEU A 1 5.85 9.56 -25.26
CA LEU A 1 5.01 8.42 -25.70
C LEU A 1 5.18 7.31 -24.66
N GLY A 2 4.37 7.35 -23.60
CA GLY A 2 4.45 6.37 -22.51
C GLY A 2 3.90 5.03 -22.96
N THR A 3 4.74 4.00 -22.87
CA THR A 3 4.45 2.63 -23.28
C THR A 3 3.23 2.10 -22.50
N ARG A 4 2.11 1.86 -23.20
CA ARG A 4 1.02 1.02 -22.67
C ARG A 4 1.51 -0.42 -22.60
N ALA A 5 2.21 -0.77 -21.53
CA ALA A 5 2.35 -2.15 -21.13
C ALA A 5 0.98 -2.61 -20.58
N ARG A 6 0.52 -3.82 -20.96
CA ARG A 6 -0.59 -4.51 -20.29
C ARG A 6 -0.16 -5.00 -18.89
N GLY A 7 0.38 -4.10 -18.09
CA GLY A 7 0.86 -4.29 -16.73
C GLY A 7 0.50 -3.08 -15.89
N VAL A 8 0.63 -3.19 -14.57
CA VAL A 8 0.46 -2.04 -13.66
C VAL A 8 1.28 -0.87 -14.19
N ASP A 9 0.62 0.24 -14.44
CA ASP A 9 1.29 1.50 -14.74
C ASP A 9 2.03 1.91 -13.46
N ILE A 10 3.35 1.78 -13.48
CA ILE A 10 4.21 2.04 -12.32
C ILE A 10 4.09 3.51 -11.90
N LEU A 11 3.87 4.43 -12.84
CA LEU A 11 3.64 5.84 -12.53
C LEU A 11 2.29 6.02 -11.83
N ALA A 12 1.25 5.35 -12.32
CA ALA A 12 -0.06 5.40 -11.66
C ALA A 12 -0.03 4.79 -10.24
N LEU A 13 0.77 3.73 -10.03
CA LEU A 13 0.98 3.15 -8.71
C LEU A 13 1.72 4.10 -7.77
N ASP A 14 2.78 4.76 -8.25
CA ASP A 14 3.53 5.76 -7.47
C ASP A 14 2.63 6.94 -7.05
N GLU A 15 1.84 7.47 -7.99
CA GLU A 15 0.86 8.53 -7.71
C GLU A 15 -0.22 8.07 -6.71
N ALA A 16 -0.68 6.82 -6.82
CA ALA A 16 -1.66 6.25 -5.91
C ALA A 16 -1.08 6.08 -4.49
N LEU A 17 0.16 5.60 -4.35
CA LEU A 17 0.84 5.49 -3.05
C LEU A 17 1.10 6.87 -2.43
N THR A 18 1.53 7.85 -3.24
CA THR A 18 1.69 9.25 -2.82
C THR A 18 0.37 9.84 -2.32
N SER A 19 -0.74 9.49 -2.98
CA SER A 19 -2.08 9.92 -2.57
C SER A 19 -2.55 9.20 -1.30
N LEU A 20 -2.27 7.91 -1.16
CA LEU A 20 -2.56 7.14 0.06
C LEU A 20 -1.78 7.68 1.28
N ALA A 21 -0.56 8.17 1.08
CA ALA A 21 0.25 8.77 2.14
C ALA A 21 -0.46 9.96 2.79
N LYS A 22 -1.20 10.75 2.01
CA LYS A 22 -2.03 11.87 2.47
C LYS A 22 -3.23 11.41 3.30
N VAL A 23 -3.76 10.22 3.04
CA VAL A 23 -4.86 9.59 3.81
C VAL A 23 -4.34 8.91 5.09
N GLY A 24 -3.08 8.49 5.10
CA GLY A 24 -2.41 8.03 6.30
C GLY A 24 -1.08 7.37 6.00
N ALA A 25 0.01 8.02 6.40
CA ALA A 25 1.38 7.56 6.17
C ALA A 25 1.64 6.13 6.67
N ARG A 26 1.02 5.70 7.80
CA ARG A 26 1.19 4.33 8.31
C ARG A 26 0.65 3.26 7.35
N LYS A 27 -0.41 3.56 6.60
CA LYS A 27 -0.99 2.63 5.62
C LYS A 27 -0.02 2.38 4.46
N VAL A 28 0.69 3.42 4.00
CA VAL A 28 1.74 3.29 2.99
C VAL A 28 2.90 2.47 3.53
N ARG A 29 3.37 2.77 4.74
CA ARG A 29 4.44 1.98 5.38
C ARG A 29 4.08 0.49 5.51
N VAL A 30 2.82 0.19 5.84
CA VAL A 30 2.34 -1.21 5.88
C VAL A 30 2.40 -1.84 4.48
N VAL A 31 2.08 -1.11 3.41
CA VAL A 31 2.23 -1.60 2.03
C VAL A 31 3.68 -1.84 1.66
N GLU A 32 4.56 -0.88 1.94
CA GLU A 32 6.01 -0.99 1.72
C GLU A 32 6.59 -2.23 2.39
N MET A 33 6.34 -2.41 3.69
CA MET A 33 6.89 -3.54 4.43
C MET A 33 6.32 -4.88 3.98
N ARG A 34 5.01 -4.99 3.80
CA ARG A 34 4.37 -6.29 3.51
C ARG A 34 4.51 -6.71 2.06
N PHE A 35 4.41 -5.77 1.12
CA PHE A 35 4.42 -6.08 -0.30
C PHE A 35 5.82 -6.02 -0.89
N PHE A 36 6.60 -4.97 -0.59
CA PHE A 36 7.93 -4.78 -1.15
C PHE A 36 9.03 -5.36 -0.25
N GLY A 37 8.88 -5.23 1.06
CA GLY A 37 9.82 -5.79 2.05
C GLY A 37 9.61 -7.28 2.34
N GLY A 38 8.45 -7.84 1.98
CA GLY A 38 8.11 -9.24 2.24
C GLY A 38 7.88 -9.59 3.72
N LEU A 39 7.70 -8.59 4.59
CA LEU A 39 7.50 -8.80 6.03
C LEU A 39 6.12 -9.39 6.32
N SER A 40 6.07 -10.26 7.33
CA SER A 40 4.82 -10.72 7.94
C SER A 40 4.10 -9.60 8.70
N VAL A 41 2.86 -9.88 9.12
CA VAL A 41 2.08 -8.96 9.97
C VAL A 41 2.81 -8.66 11.27
N GLU A 42 3.35 -9.69 11.91
CA GLU A 42 4.00 -9.59 13.22
C GLU A 42 5.31 -8.80 13.13
N GLU A 43 6.11 -9.05 12.10
CA GLU A 43 7.34 -8.28 11.85
C GLU A 43 7.02 -6.82 11.54
N THR A 44 6.02 -6.57 10.69
CA THR A 44 5.56 -5.21 10.37
C THR A 44 5.06 -4.50 11.63
N ALA A 45 4.31 -5.18 12.49
CA ALA A 45 3.80 -4.65 13.76
C ALA A 45 4.94 -4.26 14.69
N LYS A 46 5.97 -5.12 14.80
CA LYS A 46 7.19 -4.86 15.57
C LYS A 46 7.95 -3.64 15.05
N VAL A 47 8.13 -3.52 13.74
CA VAL A 47 8.82 -2.37 13.11
C VAL A 47 8.03 -1.06 13.29
N LEU A 48 6.70 -1.13 13.27
CA LEU A 48 5.82 0.03 13.41
C LEU A 48 5.50 0.41 14.86
N GLY A 49 5.78 -0.45 15.84
CA GLY A 49 5.39 -0.23 17.23
C GLY A 49 3.88 -0.23 17.45
N VAL A 50 3.13 -1.04 16.69
CA VAL A 50 1.66 -1.16 16.78
C VAL A 50 1.24 -2.62 16.94
N SER A 51 -0.04 -2.87 17.24
CA SER A 51 -0.55 -4.24 17.30
C SER A 51 -0.67 -4.91 15.92
N PRO A 52 -0.54 -6.25 15.82
CA PRO A 52 -0.81 -6.99 14.58
C PRO A 52 -2.18 -6.69 13.97
N GLU A 53 -3.21 -6.53 14.82
CA GLU A 53 -4.56 -6.13 14.39
C GLU A 53 -4.57 -4.76 13.70
N THR A 54 -3.80 -3.80 14.22
CA THR A 54 -3.67 -2.47 13.59
C THR A 54 -3.05 -2.60 12.20
N VAL A 55 -1.99 -3.42 12.05
CA VAL A 55 -1.37 -3.71 10.75
C VAL A 55 -2.37 -4.35 9.79
N MET A 56 -3.18 -5.31 10.24
CA MET A 56 -4.19 -5.95 9.40
C MET A 56 -5.30 -4.98 8.95
N ARG A 57 -5.73 -4.08 9.84
CA ARG A 57 -6.73 -3.03 9.53
C ARG A 57 -6.17 -2.05 8.50
N ASP A 58 -4.96 -1.55 8.71
CA ASP A 58 -4.31 -0.63 7.76
C ASP A 58 -4.03 -1.30 6.43
N TRP A 59 -3.59 -2.55 6.42
CA TRP A 59 -3.35 -3.34 5.21
C TRP A 59 -4.62 -3.54 4.39
N THR A 60 -5.71 -3.93 5.05
CA THR A 60 -7.00 -4.14 4.40
C THR A 60 -7.52 -2.85 3.78
N PHE A 61 -7.43 -1.74 4.53
CA PHE A 61 -7.80 -0.42 4.02
C PHE A 61 -6.92 -0.01 2.83
N ALA A 62 -5.59 -0.12 2.96
CA ALA A 62 -4.64 0.29 1.94
C ALA A 62 -4.87 -0.45 0.62
N LYS A 63 -5.06 -1.77 0.67
CA LYS A 63 -5.37 -2.58 -0.52
C LYS A 63 -6.67 -2.14 -1.19
N ALA A 64 -7.76 -2.03 -0.43
CA ALA A 64 -9.06 -1.64 -0.98
C ALA A 64 -9.00 -0.24 -1.62
N TRP A 65 -8.31 0.69 -0.96
CA TRP A 65 -8.10 2.04 -1.44
C TRP A 65 -7.28 2.07 -2.75
N LEU A 66 -6.16 1.35 -2.80
CA LEU A 66 -5.30 1.28 -3.99
C LEU A 66 -6.02 0.62 -5.17
N VAL A 67 -6.77 -0.45 -4.93
CA VAL A 67 -7.60 -1.09 -5.97
C VAL A 67 -8.60 -0.08 -6.53
N SER A 68 -9.39 0.56 -5.66
CA SER A 68 -10.36 1.59 -6.10
C SER A 68 -9.70 2.71 -6.92
N ARG A 69 -8.50 3.15 -6.54
CA ARG A 69 -7.77 4.21 -7.24
C ARG A 69 -7.23 3.77 -8.61
N LEU A 70 -6.74 2.53 -8.72
CA LEU A 70 -6.04 2.03 -9.91
C LEU A 70 -6.96 1.36 -10.92
N THR A 71 -8.06 0.75 -10.48
CA THR A 71 -9.01 0.07 -11.38
C THR A 71 -10.11 1.00 -11.87
N GLY A 72 -10.22 2.22 -11.34
CA GLY A 72 -11.15 3.25 -11.81
C GLY A 72 -12.56 2.71 -12.02
N CYS A 73 -13.25 2.40 -10.91
CA CYS A 73 -14.70 2.16 -10.97
C CYS A 73 -15.46 3.48 -10.91
#